data_AF-A0A839Q471-F1
#
_entry.id   AF-A0A839Q471-F1
#
_cell.length_a   1.000
_cell.length_b   1.000
_cell.length_c   1.000
_cell.angle_alpha   90.00
_cell.angle_beta   90.00
_cell.angle_gamma   90.00
#
_symmetry.space_group_name_H-M   'P 1'
#
loop_
_entity.id
_entity.type
_entity.pdbx_description
1 polymer ?
#
loop_
_entity_poly.entity_id
_entity_poly.type
_entity_poly.pdbx_seq_one_letter_code
_entity_poly.pdbx_strand_id
1 'polypeptide(L)' 'MTVERPATPVERALLLHLGYEVPATLHTRVQWLSDGVRRRTWPQIPATTEGLAP' A
#
# COMPACT_ATOMS: atom_id res chain seq x y z
N MET A 1 -16.44 1.60 2.21
CA MET A 1 -15.93 1.72 3.61
C MET A 1 -14.40 1.74 3.57
N THR A 2 -13.75 2.58 4.39
CA THR A 2 -12.28 2.66 4.46
C THR A 2 -11.81 2.41 5.89
N VAL A 3 -10.78 1.58 6.05
CA VAL A 3 -10.16 1.25 7.34
C VAL A 3 -8.65 1.43 7.22
N GLU A 4 -8.03 1.96 8.27
CA GLU A 4 -6.56 2.03 8.38
C GLU A 4 -6.09 1.09 9.49
N ARG A 5 -5.01 0.37 9.21
CA ARG A 5 -4.35 -0.52 10.18
C ARG A 5 -2.84 -0.56 9.94
N PRO A 6 -2.03 -1.03 10.90
CA PRO A 6 -0.63 -1.33 10.63
C PRO A 6 -0.50 -2.31 9.45
N ALA A 7 0.50 -2.07 8.60
CA ALA A 7 0.84 -2.97 7.50
C ALA A 7 1.30 -4.33 8.06
N THR A 8 0.80 -5.41 7.48
CA THR A 8 1.23 -6.75 7.90
C THR A 8 2.67 -7.01 7.49
N PRO A 9 3.37 -7.98 8.11
CA PRO A 9 4.72 -8.36 7.70
C PRO A 9 4.80 -8.72 6.20
N VAL A 10 3.76 -9.37 5.66
CA VAL A 10 3.68 -9.75 4.24
C VAL A 10 3.58 -8.52 3.33
N GLU A 11 2.76 -7.53 3.69
CA GLU A 11 2.62 -6.29 2.91
C GLU A 11 3.93 -5.50 2.90
N ARG A 12 4.64 -5.45 4.04
CA ARG A 12 5.96 -4.82 4.13
C ARG A 12 6.97 -5.55 3.25
N ALA A 13 7.02 -6.88 3.32
CA ALA A 13 7.92 -7.68 2.50
C ALA A 13 7.65 -7.51 1.01
N LEU A 14 6.38 -7.47 0.60
CA LEU A 14 5.99 -7.20 -0.78
C LEU A 14 6.51 -5.83 -1.26
N LEU A 15 6.31 -4.78 -0.47
CA LEU A 15 6.75 -3.43 -0.84
C LEU A 15 8.28 -3.33 -0.95
N LEU A 16 9.01 -3.94 -0.01
CA LEU A 16 10.47 -4.02 -0.09
C LEU A 16 10.92 -4.80 -1.33
N HIS A 17 10.25 -5.91 -1.65
CA HIS A 17 10.53 -6.71 -2.85
C HIS A 17 10.29 -5.92 -4.14
N LEU A 18 9.29 -5.04 -4.16
CA LEU A 18 8.99 -4.12 -5.25
C LEU A 18 9.94 -2.92 -5.31
N GLY A 19 10.92 -2.82 -4.40
CA GLY A 19 11.93 -1.75 -4.39
C GLY A 19 11.50 -0.47 -3.68
N TYR A 20 10.37 -0.47 -2.97
CA TYR A 20 9.97 0.70 -2.18
C TYR A 20 10.76 0.80 -0.88
N GLU A 21 11.13 2.03 -0.51
CA GLU A 21 11.57 2.32 0.85
C GLU A 21 10.36 2.25 1.80
N VAL A 22 10.42 1.35 2.79
CA VAL A 22 9.31 1.13 3.72
C VAL A 22 9.65 1.70 5.11
N PRO A 23 8.88 2.67 5.64
CA PRO A 23 9.13 3.23 6.96
C PRO A 23 8.93 2.20 8.07
N ALA A 24 9.58 2.40 9.22
CA ALA A 24 9.44 1.53 10.39
C ALA A 24 7.96 1.39 10.81
N THR A 25 7.22 2.50 10.86
CA THR A 25 5.78 2.53 11.09
C THR A 25 5.03 2.73 9.78
N LEU A 26 4.56 1.62 9.17
CA LEU A 26 3.77 1.64 7.94
C LEU A 26 2.33 1.23 8.23
N HIS A 27 1.38 1.97 7.68
CA HIS A 27 -0.04 1.68 7.70
C HIS A 27 -0.54 1.30 6.31
N THR A 28 -1.50 0.39 6.28
CA THR A 28 -2.24 0.02 5.08
C THR A 28 -3.63 0.62 5.18
N ARG A 29 -3.98 1.41 4.17
CA ARG A 29 -5.35 1.87 3.95
C ARG A 29 -6.06 0.82 3.11
N VAL A 30 -7.14 0.27 3.64
CA VAL A 30 -8.00 -0.71 2.96
C VAL A 30 -9.33 -0.06 2.65
N GLN A 31 -9.60 0.14 1.37
CA GLN A 31 -10.88 0.63 0.87
C GLN A 31 -11.66 -0.53 0.25
N TRP A 32 -12.88 -0.74 0.72
CA TRP A 32 -13.83 -1.68 0.15
C TRP A 32 -14.64 -0.98 -0.94
N LEU A 33 -14.42 -1.39 -2.20
CA LEU A 33 -15.06 -0.81 -3.38
C LEU A 33 -16.42 -1.44 -3.67
N SER A 34 -16.53 -2.74 -3.42
CA SER A 34 -17.76 -3.53 -3.46
C SER A 34 -17.64 -4.65 -2.42
N ASP A 35 -18.69 -5.46 -2.29
CA ASP A 35 -18.55 -6.70 -1.55
C ASP A 35 -17.49 -7.60 -2.24
N GLY A 36 -16.58 -8.16 -1.45
CA GLY A 36 -15.43 -8.95 -1.92
C GLY A 36 -14.23 -8.18 -2.51
N VAL A 37 -14.37 -6.90 -2.94
CA VAL A 37 -13.27 -6.15 -3.57
C VAL A 37 -12.62 -5.16 -2.61
N ARG A 38 -11.32 -5.35 -2.37
CA ARG A 38 -10.50 -4.51 -1.49
C ARG A 38 -9.37 -3.85 -2.26
N ARG A 39 -9.35 -2.51 -2.27
CA ARG A 39 -8.20 -1.72 -2.71
C ARG A 39 -7.29 -1.44 -1.51
N ARG A 40 -6.03 -1.85 -1.61
CA ARG A 40 -5.00 -1.55 -0.60
C ARG A 40 -4.08 -0.46 -1.14
N THR A 41 -3.81 0.54 -0.32
CA THR A 41 -2.86 1.61 -0.63
C THR A 41 -1.99 1.91 0.59
N TRP A 42 -0.81 2.47 0.32
CA TRP A 42 0.17 2.86 1.34
C TRP A 42 0.49 4.35 1.17
N PRO A 43 -0.31 5.26 1.76
CA PRO A 43 -0.16 6.71 1.56
C PRO A 43 1.18 7.29 2.02
N GLN A 44 1.90 6.55 2.88
CA GLN A 44 3.20 6.95 3.40
C GLN A 44 4.35 6.67 2.44
N ILE A 45 4.10 5.92 1.37
CA ILE A 45 5.07 5.62 0.34
C ILE A 45 4.80 6.57 -0.83
N PRO A 46 5.79 7.36 -1.27
CA PRO A 46 5.61 8.25 -2.41
C PRO A 46 5.20 7.43 -3.65
N ALA A 47 4.33 8.00 -4.47
CA ALA A 47 3.96 7.36 -5.72
C ALA A 47 5.21 7.22 -6.60
N THR A 48 5.57 5.99 -6.95
CA THR A 48 6.60 5.74 -7.97
C THR A 48 6.02 6.15 -9.32
N THR A 49 6.64 7.14 -9.97
CA THR A 49 6.24 7.65 -11.29
C THR A 49 6.62 6.70 -12.44
N GLU A 50 7.33 5.60 -12.17
CA GLU A 50 7.71 4.65 -13.23
C GLU A 50 6.49 3.99 -13.86
N GLY A 51 6.32 4.22 -15.17
CA GLY A 51 5.22 3.69 -15.99
C GLY A 51 4.21 4.74 -16.45
N LEU A 52 4.25 5.98 -15.93
CA LEU A 52 3.59 7.14 -16.54
C LEU A 52 4.61 7.88 -17.41
N ALA A 53 5.03 7.24 -18.51
CA ALA A 53 5.55 8.02 -19.64
C ALA A 53 4.36 8.80 -20.25
N PRO A 54 4.53 10.09 -20.61
CA PRO A 54 3.51 10.84 -21.32
C PRO A 54 3.17 10.22 -22.68
#